data_AF-A0A7W0LX79-F1
#
_entry.id   AF-A0A7W0LX79-F1
#
_cell.length_a   1.000
_cell.length_b   1.000
_cell.length_c   1.000
_cell.angle_alpha   90.00
_cell.angle_beta   90.00
_cell.angle_gamma   90.00
#
_symmetry.space_group_name_H-M   'P 1'
#
loop_
_entity.id
_entity.type
_entity.pdbx_description
1 polymer ?
#
loop_
_entity_poly.entity_id
_entity_poly.type
_entity_poly.pdbx_seq_one_letter_code
_entity_poly.pdbx_strand_id
1 'polypeptide(L)'
;VLNPWDHDRVPGGSSGGSAAAVAGGLAPWAIGTDTGGSIRQPAALCGIVGLKPTYGAVSRYGMIAFASSLDQAGPLTRDVTDCALLFRHMVGRDPLDSTSTGLPDEVLLPAAERLDGLRFGVPPELTRGGVDPGVGAVFEQSLRLIEELGGTLEEVSLPHSDQAISAYYVIAPAEASANLARFDGVRYGLRAEAGDLGSMYEQTREQGFGDEVKRRIMLGTYALSSGYYDAYYGRAQRVRTKIAEDFRSAFERVDLIVTPTSPTVAFGLGERTDDPLAMYLSDFCTVPMPLAGIPAISIPGGFGEHDLPVGIQLAGPAFSENRILEAAHALEGAIGFDGSPARG
;
A
#
# COMPACT_ATOMS: atom_id res chain seq x y z
N VAL A 1 15.81 9.88 -2.59
CA VAL A 1 14.70 10.30 -3.46
C VAL A 1 13.95 11.39 -2.72
N LEU A 2 13.64 12.50 -3.38
CA LEU A 2 12.94 13.64 -2.78
C LEU A 2 11.52 13.72 -3.36
N ASN A 3 10.58 14.33 -2.65
CA ASN A 3 9.23 14.54 -3.15
C ASN A 3 9.21 15.64 -4.23
N PRO A 4 8.67 15.39 -5.44
CA PRO A 4 8.61 16.42 -6.49
C PRO A 4 7.81 17.68 -6.15
N TRP A 5 6.90 17.62 -5.17
CA TRP A 5 6.13 18.79 -4.71
C TRP A 5 6.90 19.67 -3.73
N ASP A 6 7.83 19.08 -2.98
CA ASP A 6 8.67 19.76 -1.99
C ASP A 6 9.94 18.93 -1.73
N HIS A 7 11.09 19.43 -2.16
CA HIS A 7 12.35 18.70 -2.08
C HIS A 7 12.87 18.49 -0.64
N ASP A 8 12.30 19.17 0.35
CA ASP A 8 12.63 18.96 1.77
C ASP A 8 11.74 17.87 2.41
N ARG A 9 10.91 17.19 1.63
CA ARG A 9 9.95 16.18 2.09
C ARG A 9 10.13 14.80 1.46
N VAL A 10 9.59 13.80 2.14
CA VAL A 10 9.64 12.41 1.67
C VAL A 10 8.66 12.16 0.51
N PRO A 11 9.01 11.34 -0.49
CA PRO A 11 8.09 10.88 -1.53
C PRO A 11 7.22 9.70 -1.08
N GLY A 12 7.24 9.36 0.21
CA GLY A 12 6.68 8.12 0.73
C GLY A 12 7.56 6.90 0.55
N GLY A 13 7.08 5.73 0.99
CA GLY A 13 7.83 4.48 0.91
C GLY A 13 6.98 3.20 0.89
N SER A 14 7.52 2.08 0.41
CA SER A 14 8.88 1.91 -0.12
C SER A 14 9.04 2.26 -1.61
N SER A 15 7.96 2.32 -2.40
CA SER A 15 8.03 2.66 -3.84
C SER A 15 8.17 4.17 -4.11
N GLY A 16 8.85 4.92 -3.23
CA GLY A 16 9.01 6.37 -3.34
C GLY A 16 9.75 6.81 -4.60
N GLY A 17 10.71 6.01 -5.08
CA GLY A 17 11.39 6.24 -6.37
C GLY A 17 10.44 6.15 -7.57
N SER A 18 9.60 5.11 -7.60
CA SER A 18 8.58 4.92 -8.64
C SER A 18 7.58 6.08 -8.65
N ALA A 19 7.10 6.48 -7.47
CA ALA A 19 6.13 7.58 -7.36
C ALA A 19 6.73 8.93 -7.75
N ALA A 20 7.91 9.27 -7.23
CA ALA A 20 8.60 10.51 -7.56
C ALA A 20 8.96 10.60 -9.05
N ALA A 21 9.33 9.49 -9.69
CA ALA A 21 9.64 9.48 -11.12
C ALA A 21 8.41 9.78 -11.99
N VAL A 22 7.24 9.24 -11.64
CA VAL A 22 5.99 9.50 -12.36
C VAL A 22 5.49 10.93 -12.10
N ALA A 23 5.45 11.35 -10.82
CA ALA A 23 5.02 12.69 -10.44
C ALA A 23 5.93 13.78 -11.04
N GLY A 24 7.25 13.57 -11.05
CA GLY A 24 8.23 14.47 -11.66
C GLY A 24 8.28 14.42 -13.19
N GLY A 25 7.45 13.58 -13.84
CA GLY A 25 7.42 13.46 -15.31
C GLY A 25 8.66 12.83 -15.94
N LEU A 26 9.45 12.06 -15.16
CA LEU A 26 10.63 11.34 -15.64
C LEU A 26 10.28 10.04 -16.36
N ALA A 27 9.13 9.45 -16.02
CA ALA A 27 8.55 8.30 -16.70
C ALA A 27 7.02 8.48 -16.79
N PRO A 28 6.36 7.98 -17.86
CA PRO A 28 4.90 8.06 -17.95
C PRO A 28 4.24 7.22 -16.85
N TRP A 29 4.76 6.00 -16.63
CA TRP A 29 4.29 5.04 -15.62
C TRP A 29 5.47 4.40 -14.90
N ALA A 30 5.20 3.82 -13.75
CA ALA A 30 6.12 2.96 -13.02
C ALA A 30 5.40 1.75 -12.43
N ILE A 31 6.18 0.74 -12.03
CA ILE A 31 5.70 -0.39 -11.23
C ILE A 31 6.27 -0.22 -9.81
N GLY A 32 5.45 -0.55 -8.83
CA GLY A 32 5.88 -0.66 -7.43
C GLY A 32 5.44 -1.99 -6.84
N THR A 33 5.74 -2.15 -5.55
CA THR A 33 5.29 -3.30 -4.75
C THR A 33 4.65 -2.78 -3.46
N ASP A 34 3.52 -3.34 -3.07
CA ASP A 34 2.76 -2.93 -1.89
C ASP A 34 2.62 -4.14 -0.94
N THR A 35 3.25 -4.04 0.22
CA THR A 35 3.12 -5.04 1.29
C THR A 35 2.23 -4.53 2.42
N GLY A 36 2.29 -3.22 2.72
CA GLY A 36 1.52 -2.57 3.78
C GLY A 36 0.98 -1.18 3.40
N GLY A 37 1.11 -0.77 2.14
CA GLY A 37 0.86 0.60 1.66
C GLY A 37 1.88 1.10 0.65
N SER A 38 2.89 0.29 0.33
CA SER A 38 4.09 0.75 -0.37
C SER A 38 3.94 1.13 -1.84
N ILE A 39 2.75 1.02 -2.43
CA ILE A 39 2.37 1.69 -3.69
C ILE A 39 1.48 2.89 -3.40
N ARG A 40 0.45 2.68 -2.58
CA ARG A 40 -0.63 3.65 -2.33
C ARG A 40 -0.16 4.87 -1.56
N GLN A 41 0.63 4.69 -0.50
CA GLN A 41 1.13 5.80 0.30
C GLN A 41 2.10 6.69 -0.50
N PRO A 42 3.09 6.16 -1.24
CA PRO A 42 3.89 6.99 -2.15
C PRO A 42 3.04 7.72 -3.20
N ALA A 43 2.02 7.07 -3.75
CA ALA A 43 1.11 7.69 -4.71
C ALA A 43 0.35 8.88 -4.09
N ALA A 44 -0.19 8.69 -2.88
CA ALA A 44 -0.84 9.76 -2.12
C ALA A 44 0.09 10.94 -1.85
N LEU A 45 1.32 10.68 -1.38
CA LEU A 45 2.27 11.72 -1.01
C LEU A 45 2.88 12.45 -2.21
N CYS A 46 2.92 11.81 -3.38
CA CYS A 46 3.41 12.40 -4.62
C CYS A 46 2.28 12.93 -5.54
N GLY A 47 1.01 12.85 -5.12
CA GLY A 47 -0.12 13.36 -5.90
C GLY A 47 -0.33 12.64 -7.22
N ILE A 48 -0.23 11.31 -7.22
CA ILE A 48 -0.43 10.46 -8.40
C ILE A 48 -1.35 9.28 -8.06
N VAL A 49 -1.68 8.47 -9.07
CA VAL A 49 -2.50 7.26 -8.93
C VAL A 49 -1.63 6.05 -8.62
N GLY A 50 -2.05 5.21 -7.68
CA GLY A 50 -1.37 3.96 -7.34
C GLY A 50 -2.35 2.86 -6.96
N LEU A 51 -2.31 1.73 -7.67
CA LEU A 51 -3.18 0.58 -7.43
C LEU A 51 -2.39 -0.58 -6.82
N LYS A 52 -2.83 -1.07 -5.66
CA LYS A 52 -2.50 -2.41 -5.20
C LYS A 52 -3.65 -3.35 -5.60
N PRO A 53 -3.44 -4.30 -6.53
CA PRO A 53 -4.49 -5.22 -6.92
C PRO A 53 -4.72 -6.31 -5.86
N THR A 54 -5.68 -7.19 -6.13
CA THR A 54 -5.99 -8.36 -5.32
C THR A 54 -4.72 -9.22 -5.17
N TYR A 55 -4.50 -9.77 -3.98
CA TYR A 55 -3.41 -10.73 -3.79
C TYR A 55 -3.62 -11.93 -4.72
N GLY A 56 -2.64 -12.24 -5.57
CA GLY A 56 -2.72 -13.25 -6.63
C GLY A 56 -3.12 -12.74 -8.02
N ALA A 57 -3.59 -11.49 -8.18
CA ALA A 57 -3.96 -10.95 -9.50
C ALA A 57 -2.77 -10.76 -10.45
N VAL A 58 -1.63 -10.34 -9.89
CA VAL A 58 -0.34 -10.19 -10.59
C VAL A 58 0.63 -11.21 -10.02
N SER A 59 1.46 -11.80 -10.89
CA SER A 59 2.51 -12.74 -10.48
C SER A 59 3.57 -12.04 -9.64
N ARG A 60 4.08 -12.77 -8.64
CA ARG A 60 5.19 -12.35 -7.79
C ARG A 60 6.51 -12.98 -8.24
N TYR A 61 6.52 -13.78 -9.32
CA TYR A 61 7.75 -14.33 -9.87
C TYR A 61 8.68 -13.21 -10.35
N GLY A 62 9.95 -13.25 -9.91
CA GLY A 62 10.93 -12.20 -10.18
C GLY A 62 10.92 -11.03 -9.18
N MET A 63 9.91 -10.95 -8.30
CA MET A 63 9.90 -10.00 -7.19
C MET A 63 10.86 -10.46 -6.08
N ILE A 64 11.63 -9.53 -5.53
CA ILE A 64 12.39 -9.79 -4.29
C ILE A 64 11.39 -9.81 -3.14
N ALA A 65 11.08 -11.01 -2.64
CA ALA A 65 10.09 -11.20 -1.60
C ALA A 65 10.48 -10.50 -0.29
N PHE A 66 9.55 -9.70 0.25
CA PHE A 66 9.60 -9.15 1.60
C PHE A 66 8.69 -9.96 2.51
N ALA A 67 7.36 -9.83 2.39
CA ALA A 67 6.39 -10.66 3.08
C ALA A 67 5.51 -11.37 2.06
N SER A 68 5.87 -12.62 1.76
CA SER A 68 5.29 -13.45 0.71
C SER A 68 3.77 -13.53 0.72
N SER A 69 3.10 -13.45 1.87
CA SER A 69 1.64 -13.52 1.97
C SER A 69 0.92 -12.17 1.84
N LEU A 70 1.66 -11.08 1.64
CA LEU A 70 1.18 -9.70 1.60
C LEU A 70 1.63 -8.95 0.35
N ASP A 71 2.84 -9.24 -0.13
CA ASP A 71 3.46 -8.57 -1.27
C ASP A 71 2.58 -8.66 -2.53
N GLN A 72 2.36 -7.51 -3.17
CA GLN A 72 1.78 -7.49 -4.49
C GLN A 72 2.33 -6.36 -5.37
N ALA A 73 2.60 -6.65 -6.64
CA ALA A 73 3.01 -5.64 -7.62
C ALA A 73 1.79 -4.86 -8.14
N GLY A 74 2.01 -3.60 -8.50
CA GLY A 74 0.94 -2.77 -9.08
C GLY A 74 1.46 -1.50 -9.76
N PRO A 75 0.59 -0.85 -10.55
CA PRO A 75 0.96 0.33 -11.31
C PRO A 75 0.99 1.61 -10.47
N LEU A 76 1.86 2.54 -10.87
CA LEU A 76 1.83 3.96 -10.49
C LEU A 76 1.78 4.80 -11.77
N THR A 77 0.78 5.67 -11.88
CA THR A 77 0.48 6.47 -13.09
C THR A 77 -0.04 7.85 -12.69
N ARG A 78 -0.16 8.78 -13.64
CA ARG A 78 -0.70 10.12 -13.33
C ARG A 78 -2.22 10.18 -13.32
N ASP A 79 -2.88 9.26 -14.00
CA ASP A 79 -4.34 9.17 -14.04
C ASP A 79 -4.83 7.72 -13.97
N VAL A 80 -6.14 7.56 -13.70
CA VAL A 80 -6.79 6.25 -13.54
C VAL A 80 -6.88 5.48 -14.86
N THR A 81 -6.96 6.16 -16.00
CA THR A 81 -7.03 5.51 -17.32
C THR A 81 -5.74 4.76 -17.62
N ASP A 82 -4.60 5.45 -17.44
CA ASP A 82 -3.27 4.88 -17.57
C ASP A 82 -3.01 3.78 -16.53
N CYS A 83 -3.55 3.94 -15.32
CA CYS A 83 -3.49 2.91 -14.28
C CYS A 83 -4.15 1.61 -14.76
N ALA A 84 -5.36 1.70 -15.32
CA ALA A 84 -6.08 0.57 -15.89
C ALA A 84 -5.33 -0.07 -17.08
N LEU A 85 -4.76 0.74 -17.97
CA LEU A 85 -3.96 0.27 -19.10
C LEU A 85 -2.76 -0.56 -18.65
N LEU A 86 -1.94 -0.02 -17.74
CA LEU A 86 -0.78 -0.73 -17.25
C LEU A 86 -1.19 -1.99 -16.47
N PHE A 87 -2.20 -1.88 -15.60
CA PHE A 87 -2.70 -3.02 -14.83
C PHE A 87 -3.17 -4.18 -15.73
N ARG A 88 -3.89 -3.87 -16.81
CA ARG A 88 -4.32 -4.85 -17.81
C ARG A 88 -3.17 -5.68 -18.38
N HIS A 89 -1.99 -5.09 -18.52
CA HIS A 89 -0.79 -5.79 -19.00
C HIS A 89 0.00 -6.53 -17.92
N MET A 90 -0.26 -6.24 -16.64
CA MET A 90 0.39 -6.91 -15.50
C MET A 90 -0.38 -8.14 -15.03
N VAL A 91 -1.72 -8.15 -15.17
CA VAL A 91 -2.57 -9.24 -14.69
C VAL A 91 -2.36 -10.53 -15.47
N GLY A 92 -2.30 -11.65 -14.77
CA GLY A 92 -2.30 -12.96 -15.39
C GLY A 92 -1.92 -14.08 -14.44
N ARG A 93 -2.40 -15.28 -14.75
CA ARG A 93 -1.93 -16.51 -14.12
C ARG A 93 -0.55 -16.85 -14.67
N ASP A 94 0.39 -17.14 -13.78
CA ASP A 94 1.77 -17.47 -14.11
C ASP A 94 2.14 -18.86 -13.58
N PRO A 95 2.57 -19.81 -14.43
CA PRO A 95 2.99 -21.13 -13.99
C PRO A 95 4.23 -21.12 -13.07
N LEU A 96 4.97 -20.02 -13.00
CA LEU A 96 6.13 -19.85 -12.11
C LEU A 96 5.76 -19.28 -10.74
N ASP A 97 4.50 -18.90 -10.52
CA ASP A 97 3.96 -18.45 -9.24
C ASP A 97 2.70 -19.24 -8.87
N SER A 98 2.84 -20.18 -7.93
CA SER A 98 1.75 -21.00 -7.40
C SER A 98 0.63 -20.22 -6.71
N THR A 99 0.85 -18.94 -6.38
CA THR A 99 -0.14 -18.07 -5.75
C THR A 99 -0.83 -17.13 -6.75
N SER A 100 -0.38 -17.11 -8.00
CA SER A 100 -1.02 -16.31 -9.04
C SER A 100 -2.32 -16.98 -9.49
N THR A 101 -3.39 -16.19 -9.51
CA THR A 101 -4.72 -16.59 -9.95
C THR A 101 -5.16 -15.82 -11.19
N GLY A 102 -4.59 -14.63 -11.43
CA GLY A 102 -5.14 -13.66 -12.38
C GLY A 102 -6.43 -13.04 -11.87
N LEU A 103 -7.19 -12.41 -12.77
CA LEU A 103 -8.56 -11.93 -12.54
C LEU A 103 -9.58 -12.86 -13.20
N PRO A 104 -10.81 -12.94 -12.67
CA PRO A 104 -11.90 -13.67 -13.32
C PRO A 104 -12.36 -13.00 -14.62
N ASP A 105 -12.31 -11.67 -14.68
CA ASP A 105 -12.71 -10.86 -15.83
C ASP A 105 -11.52 -10.09 -16.39
N GLU A 106 -11.59 -9.72 -17.67
CA GLU A 106 -10.60 -8.83 -18.27
C GLU A 106 -10.64 -7.45 -17.61
N VAL A 107 -9.46 -6.84 -17.41
CA VAL A 107 -9.39 -5.43 -16.98
C VAL A 107 -9.95 -4.56 -18.11
N LEU A 108 -10.87 -3.66 -17.79
CA LEU A 108 -11.46 -2.70 -18.73
C LEU A 108 -10.87 -1.31 -18.55
N LEU A 109 -10.94 -0.49 -19.61
CA LEU A 109 -10.69 0.92 -19.49
C LEU A 109 -11.92 1.59 -18.85
N PRO A 110 -11.76 2.31 -17.74
CA PRO A 110 -12.89 2.95 -17.08
C PRO A 110 -13.40 4.12 -17.93
N ALA A 111 -14.70 4.37 -17.83
CA ALA A 111 -15.39 5.45 -18.55
C ALA A 111 -16.57 6.03 -17.76
N ALA A 112 -16.82 5.57 -16.53
CA ALA A 112 -17.88 6.09 -15.69
C ALA A 112 -17.63 7.56 -15.35
N GLU A 113 -18.64 8.39 -15.59
CA GLU A 113 -18.67 9.80 -15.17
C GLU A 113 -19.57 10.00 -13.93
N ARG A 114 -20.28 8.96 -13.50
CA ARG A 114 -21.24 8.97 -12.39
C ARG A 114 -21.06 7.74 -11.51
N LEU A 115 -21.50 7.85 -10.26
CA LEU A 115 -21.43 6.80 -9.23
C LEU A 115 -22.81 6.26 -8.87
N ASP A 116 -23.81 6.48 -9.72
CA ASP A 116 -25.20 6.11 -9.48
C ASP A 116 -25.34 4.63 -9.09
N GLY A 117 -25.96 4.39 -7.93
CA GLY A 117 -26.24 3.04 -7.43
C GLY A 117 -25.08 2.33 -6.73
N LEU A 118 -23.90 2.97 -6.61
CA LEU A 118 -22.80 2.45 -5.79
C LEU A 118 -22.92 2.90 -4.33
N ARG A 119 -22.76 1.94 -3.41
CA ARG A 119 -22.70 2.21 -1.97
C ARG A 119 -21.25 2.24 -1.50
N PHE A 120 -20.90 3.29 -0.76
CA PHE A 120 -19.56 3.53 -0.26
C PHE A 120 -19.55 3.49 1.27
N GLY A 121 -18.75 2.58 1.83
CA GLY A 121 -18.54 2.46 3.27
C GLY A 121 -17.48 3.44 3.76
N VAL A 122 -17.79 4.17 4.82
CA VAL A 122 -16.85 5.05 5.53
C VAL A 122 -16.61 4.48 6.93
N PRO A 123 -15.45 3.85 7.19
CA PRO A 123 -15.15 3.28 8.50
C PRO A 123 -14.60 4.34 9.47
N PRO A 124 -15.31 4.70 10.56
CA PRO A 124 -14.83 5.70 11.52
C PRO A 124 -13.46 5.35 12.10
N GLU A 125 -13.17 4.07 12.27
CA GLU A 125 -11.93 3.56 12.83
C GLU A 125 -10.69 3.93 11.99
N LEU A 126 -10.85 4.18 10.68
CA LEU A 126 -9.76 4.58 9.77
C LEU A 126 -9.83 6.04 9.32
N THR A 127 -10.82 6.80 9.77
CA THR A 127 -11.14 8.13 9.22
C THR A 127 -11.23 9.24 10.26
N ARG A 128 -11.59 8.95 11.52
CA ARG A 128 -11.77 9.97 12.57
C ARG A 128 -10.59 10.09 13.54
N GLY A 129 -9.75 9.06 13.68
CA GLY A 129 -8.63 9.02 14.62
C GLY A 129 -7.28 9.02 13.91
N GLY A 130 -6.37 9.91 14.34
CA GLY A 130 -4.99 9.94 13.84
C GLY A 130 -4.81 10.50 12.43
N VAL A 131 -5.84 11.15 11.87
CA VAL A 131 -5.80 11.85 10.57
C VAL A 131 -5.65 13.35 10.80
N ASP A 132 -4.71 13.97 10.10
CA ASP A 132 -4.45 15.41 10.20
C ASP A 132 -5.65 16.23 9.72
N PRO A 133 -5.93 17.40 10.32
CA PRO A 133 -7.08 18.23 9.94
C PRO A 133 -7.13 18.59 8.46
N GLY A 134 -5.99 18.90 7.83
CA GLY A 134 -5.91 19.18 6.40
C GLY A 134 -6.28 17.98 5.52
N VAL A 135 -5.84 16.78 5.91
CA VAL A 135 -6.22 15.53 5.23
C VAL A 135 -7.70 15.24 5.41
N GLY A 136 -8.21 15.41 6.63
CA GLY A 136 -9.63 15.22 6.95
C GLY A 136 -10.52 16.17 6.14
N ALA A 137 -10.12 17.43 5.97
CA ALA A 137 -10.89 18.39 5.18
C ALA A 137 -10.99 18.00 3.69
N VAL A 138 -9.89 17.51 3.10
CA VAL A 138 -9.88 17.00 1.71
C VAL A 138 -10.72 15.73 1.61
N PHE A 139 -10.60 14.81 2.57
CA PHE A 139 -11.40 13.59 2.60
C PHE A 139 -12.91 13.89 2.64
N GLU A 140 -13.35 14.80 3.50
CA GLU A 140 -14.74 15.24 3.58
C GLU A 140 -15.23 15.92 2.29
N GLN A 141 -14.35 16.61 1.55
CA GLN A 141 -14.68 17.13 0.22
C GLN A 141 -14.90 16.00 -0.79
N SER A 142 -14.03 14.99 -0.79
CA SER A 142 -14.19 13.82 -1.66
C SER A 142 -15.45 13.02 -1.36
N LEU A 143 -15.85 12.91 -0.08
CA LEU A 143 -17.13 12.30 0.30
C LEU A 143 -18.33 13.05 -0.29
N ARG A 144 -18.33 14.39 -0.25
CA ARG A 144 -19.39 15.20 -0.88
C ARG A 144 -19.44 15.00 -2.39
N LEU A 145 -18.28 14.95 -3.06
CA LEU A 145 -18.22 14.66 -4.50
C LEU A 145 -18.79 13.28 -4.83
N ILE A 146 -18.56 12.27 -3.99
CA ILE A 146 -19.16 10.94 -4.18
C ILE A 146 -20.70 11.03 -4.18
N GLU A 147 -21.28 11.77 -3.25
CA GLU A 147 -22.74 11.99 -3.20
C GLU A 147 -23.26 12.79 -4.41
N GLU A 148 -22.55 13.85 -4.82
CA GLU A 148 -22.90 14.67 -5.99
C GLU A 148 -22.88 13.85 -7.30
N LEU A 149 -21.96 12.89 -7.40
CA LEU A 149 -21.86 11.95 -8.52
C LEU A 149 -22.93 10.84 -8.47
N GLY A 150 -23.74 10.76 -7.41
CA GLY A 150 -24.85 9.82 -7.26
C GLY A 150 -24.54 8.56 -6.43
N GLY A 151 -23.34 8.48 -5.83
CA GLY A 151 -23.00 7.44 -4.87
C GLY A 151 -23.70 7.67 -3.52
N THR A 152 -23.90 6.62 -2.74
CA THR A 152 -24.46 6.74 -1.39
C THR A 152 -23.43 6.38 -0.34
N LEU A 153 -23.28 7.20 0.70
CA LEU A 153 -22.37 6.94 1.81
C LEU A 153 -23.07 6.20 2.94
N GLU A 154 -22.41 5.18 3.48
CA GLU A 154 -22.85 4.45 4.68
C GLU A 154 -21.70 4.33 5.68
N GLU A 155 -21.98 4.54 6.96
CA GLU A 155 -21.02 4.17 8.01
C GLU A 155 -20.97 2.63 8.13
N VAL A 156 -19.74 2.09 8.03
CA VAL A 156 -19.45 0.66 8.23
C VAL A 156 -18.45 0.52 9.37
N SER A 157 -18.46 -0.62 10.08
CA SER A 157 -17.52 -0.84 11.18
C SER A 157 -16.46 -1.85 10.78
N LEU A 158 -15.21 -1.54 11.12
CA LEU A 158 -14.05 -2.42 11.01
C LEU A 158 -13.43 -2.61 12.40
N PRO A 159 -14.08 -3.39 13.29
CA PRO A 159 -13.78 -3.40 14.73
C PRO A 159 -12.37 -3.88 15.09
N HIS A 160 -11.66 -4.57 14.20
CA HIS A 160 -10.30 -5.06 14.43
C HIS A 160 -9.23 -4.26 13.67
N SER A 161 -9.60 -3.14 13.04
CA SER A 161 -8.68 -2.30 12.25
C SER A 161 -7.56 -1.68 13.09
N ASP A 162 -7.80 -1.39 14.37
CA ASP A 162 -6.79 -0.92 15.34
C ASP A 162 -5.66 -1.94 15.57
N GLN A 163 -5.93 -3.23 15.39
CA GLN A 163 -4.95 -4.30 15.51
C GLN A 163 -4.14 -4.53 14.22
N ALA A 164 -4.47 -3.85 13.12
CA ALA A 164 -3.88 -4.11 11.81
C ALA A 164 -2.37 -3.83 11.78
N ILE A 165 -1.93 -2.68 12.30
CA ILE A 165 -0.50 -2.35 12.41
C ILE A 165 0.22 -3.43 13.22
N SER A 166 -0.30 -3.77 14.40
CA SER A 166 0.31 -4.79 15.27
C SER A 166 0.43 -6.15 14.58
N ALA A 167 -0.61 -6.60 13.88
CA ALA A 167 -0.59 -7.87 13.15
C ALA A 167 0.44 -7.82 12.00
N TYR A 168 0.47 -6.73 11.24
CA TYR A 168 1.39 -6.53 10.13
C TYR A 168 2.85 -6.52 10.57
N TYR A 169 3.19 -5.78 11.63
CA TYR A 169 4.55 -5.72 12.18
C TYR A 169 4.99 -6.98 12.93
N VAL A 170 4.16 -8.03 12.97
CA VAL A 170 4.58 -9.39 13.33
C VAL A 170 4.69 -10.26 12.09
N ILE A 171 3.68 -10.26 11.22
CA ILE A 171 3.62 -11.11 10.02
C ILE A 171 4.73 -10.74 9.04
N ALA A 172 4.83 -9.46 8.67
CA ALA A 172 5.78 -9.03 7.65
C ALA A 172 7.24 -9.25 8.10
N PRO A 173 7.67 -8.90 9.33
CA PRO A 173 9.02 -9.22 9.79
C PRO A 173 9.30 -10.73 9.91
N ALA A 174 8.34 -11.53 10.36
CA ALA A 174 8.49 -12.99 10.41
C ALA A 174 8.77 -13.57 9.02
N GLU A 175 7.95 -13.23 8.03
CA GLU A 175 8.17 -13.68 6.66
C GLU A 175 9.46 -13.12 6.05
N ALA A 176 9.79 -11.87 6.35
CA ALA A 176 11.03 -11.25 5.91
C ALA A 176 12.27 -11.96 6.46
N SER A 177 12.28 -12.36 7.73
CA SER A 177 13.41 -13.09 8.32
C SER A 177 13.71 -14.39 7.58
N ALA A 178 12.67 -15.08 7.09
CA ALA A 178 12.80 -16.29 6.30
C ALA A 178 13.20 -15.97 4.84
N ASN A 179 12.52 -15.01 4.21
CA ASN A 179 12.74 -14.65 2.81
C ASN A 179 14.16 -14.11 2.56
N LEU A 180 14.67 -13.28 3.48
CA LEU A 180 15.98 -12.65 3.39
C LEU A 180 17.13 -13.56 3.89
N ALA A 181 16.84 -14.76 4.41
CA ALA A 181 17.88 -15.73 4.81
C ALA A 181 18.76 -16.17 3.62
N ARG A 182 18.25 -16.05 2.39
CA ARG A 182 18.96 -16.41 1.15
C ARG A 182 20.15 -15.50 0.80
N PHE A 183 20.20 -14.30 1.35
CA PHE A 183 21.27 -13.33 1.12
C PHE A 183 22.41 -13.62 2.08
N ASP A 184 23.39 -14.36 1.57
CA ASP A 184 24.38 -15.08 2.36
C ASP A 184 25.80 -14.97 1.76
N GLY A 185 25.95 -14.30 0.61
CA GLY A 185 27.22 -14.09 -0.09
C GLY A 185 27.79 -15.33 -0.78
N VAL A 186 27.07 -16.47 -0.79
CA VAL A 186 27.57 -17.73 -1.37
C VAL A 186 27.31 -17.78 -2.87
N ARG A 187 26.06 -17.52 -3.28
CA ARG A 187 25.63 -17.66 -4.68
C ARG A 187 25.68 -16.33 -5.45
N TYR A 188 25.48 -15.21 -4.76
CA TYR A 188 25.37 -13.89 -5.35
C TYR A 188 25.50 -12.79 -4.29
N GLY A 189 25.69 -11.55 -4.74
CA GLY A 189 25.68 -10.35 -3.90
C GLY A 189 27.01 -10.09 -3.19
N LEU A 190 26.93 -9.24 -2.16
CA LEU A 190 28.06 -8.94 -1.28
C LEU A 190 28.56 -10.22 -0.58
N ARG A 191 29.87 -10.34 -0.41
CA ARG A 191 30.51 -11.37 0.40
C ARG A 191 31.66 -10.76 1.19
N ALA A 192 31.62 -10.91 2.51
CA ALA A 192 32.73 -10.54 3.37
C ALA A 192 33.85 -11.59 3.31
N GLU A 193 35.09 -11.13 3.33
CA GLU A 193 36.26 -11.99 3.54
C GLU A 193 36.33 -12.37 5.02
N ALA A 194 36.37 -13.68 5.33
CA ALA A 194 36.39 -14.18 6.70
C ALA A 194 37.14 -15.51 6.81
N GLY A 195 37.64 -15.82 8.01
CA GLY A 195 38.45 -17.03 8.26
C GLY A 195 37.66 -18.34 8.31
N ASP A 196 36.35 -18.27 8.49
CA ASP A 196 35.45 -19.43 8.56
C ASP A 196 34.05 -19.09 8.02
N LEU A 197 33.24 -20.13 7.81
CA LEU A 197 31.91 -20.01 7.20
C LEU A 197 30.90 -19.25 8.08
N GLY A 198 30.95 -19.42 9.40
CA GLY A 198 30.04 -18.73 10.32
C GLY A 198 30.31 -17.24 10.32
N SER A 199 31.57 -16.86 10.50
CA SER A 199 32.04 -15.47 10.43
C SER A 199 31.72 -14.84 9.07
N MET A 200 31.88 -15.58 7.97
CA MET A 200 31.53 -15.10 6.63
C MET A 200 30.04 -14.73 6.54
N TYR A 201 29.13 -15.57 7.03
CA TYR A 201 27.69 -15.28 6.98
C TYR A 201 27.32 -14.08 7.86
N GLU A 202 27.80 -14.04 9.09
CA GLU A 202 27.50 -12.96 10.04
C GLU A 202 27.96 -11.61 9.49
N GLN A 203 29.24 -11.50 9.08
CA GLN A 203 29.81 -10.26 8.57
C GLN A 203 29.19 -9.84 7.24
N THR A 204 28.92 -10.77 6.33
CA THR A 204 28.27 -10.45 5.05
C THR A 204 26.89 -9.82 5.28
N ARG A 205 26.11 -10.37 6.21
CA ARG A 205 24.76 -9.88 6.51
C ARG A 205 24.78 -8.59 7.33
N GLU A 206 25.72 -8.45 8.27
CA GLU A 206 25.91 -7.23 9.05
C GLU A 206 26.28 -6.03 8.16
N GLN A 207 27.20 -6.24 7.21
CA GLN A 207 27.66 -5.22 6.27
C GLN A 207 26.63 -4.95 5.16
N GLY A 208 25.89 -5.97 4.72
CA GLY A 208 24.99 -5.88 3.57
C GLY A 208 23.60 -5.34 3.90
N PHE A 209 23.10 -5.52 5.12
CA PHE A 209 21.77 -5.06 5.51
C PHE A 209 21.80 -3.75 6.29
N GLY A 210 20.94 -2.81 5.86
CA GLY A 210 20.65 -1.60 6.63
C GLY A 210 19.94 -1.89 7.96
N ASP A 211 19.94 -0.90 8.85
CA ASP A 211 19.49 -1.09 10.24
C ASP A 211 18.03 -1.49 10.38
N GLU A 212 17.13 -0.92 9.58
CA GLU A 212 15.71 -1.30 9.59
C GLU A 212 15.50 -2.74 9.10
N VAL A 213 16.27 -3.18 8.10
CA VAL A 213 16.21 -4.58 7.63
C VAL A 213 16.71 -5.53 8.71
N LYS A 214 17.83 -5.22 9.37
CA LYS A 214 18.34 -5.99 10.51
C LYS A 214 17.32 -6.05 11.65
N ARG A 215 16.68 -4.92 11.99
CA ARG A 215 15.62 -4.85 13.02
C ARG A 215 14.46 -5.81 12.72
N ARG A 216 13.97 -5.81 11.48
CA ARG A 216 12.89 -6.72 11.04
C ARG A 216 13.33 -8.18 11.05
N ILE A 217 14.55 -8.50 10.63
CA ILE A 217 15.09 -9.87 10.68
C ILE A 217 15.16 -10.38 12.14
N MET A 218 15.62 -9.55 13.08
CA MET A 218 15.70 -9.91 14.50
C MET A 218 14.30 -10.14 15.09
N LEU A 219 13.36 -9.23 14.84
CA LEU A 219 11.97 -9.36 15.30
C LEU A 219 11.29 -10.59 14.70
N GLY A 220 11.49 -10.83 13.40
CA GLY A 220 10.92 -11.99 12.70
C GLY A 220 11.44 -13.31 13.22
N THR A 221 12.76 -13.43 13.37
CA THR A 221 13.40 -14.63 13.94
C THR A 221 12.89 -14.91 15.36
N TYR A 222 12.71 -13.88 16.17
CA TYR A 222 12.11 -14.01 17.50
C TYR A 222 10.64 -14.47 17.45
N ALA A 223 9.82 -13.82 16.62
CA ALA A 223 8.40 -14.15 16.47
C ALA A 223 8.15 -15.57 15.94
N LEU A 224 9.11 -16.15 15.22
CA LEU A 224 9.07 -17.52 14.71
C LEU A 224 9.78 -18.54 15.62
N SER A 225 10.47 -18.09 16.67
CA SER A 225 11.24 -18.98 17.53
C SER A 225 10.35 -19.92 18.36
N SER A 226 10.88 -21.10 18.66
CA SER A 226 10.20 -22.10 19.48
C SER A 226 9.81 -21.52 20.84
N GLY A 227 8.56 -21.73 21.26
CA GLY A 227 8.00 -21.17 22.49
C GLY A 227 7.32 -19.80 22.31
N TYR A 228 7.62 -19.07 21.24
CA TYR A 228 7.05 -17.75 20.95
C TYR A 228 6.15 -17.73 19.70
N TYR A 229 6.32 -18.70 18.79
CA TYR A 229 5.53 -18.82 17.55
C TYR A 229 4.02 -18.62 17.75
N ASP A 230 3.40 -19.41 18.64
CA ASP A 230 1.94 -19.37 18.84
C ASP A 230 1.48 -18.04 19.44
N ALA A 231 2.30 -17.43 20.29
CA ALA A 231 2.00 -16.17 20.98
C ALA A 231 2.13 -14.96 20.07
N TYR A 232 3.04 -15.01 19.08
CA TYR A 232 3.30 -13.91 18.14
C TYR A 232 2.75 -14.21 16.75
N TYR A 233 3.47 -14.96 15.92
CA TYR A 233 3.09 -15.17 14.52
C TYR A 233 1.74 -15.90 14.40
N GLY A 234 1.52 -16.95 15.18
CA GLY A 234 0.24 -17.68 15.23
C GLY A 234 -0.92 -16.80 15.69
N ARG A 235 -0.71 -15.91 16.66
CA ARG A 235 -1.72 -14.94 17.12
C ARG A 235 -2.01 -13.87 16.06
N ALA A 236 -0.97 -13.31 15.44
CA ALA A 236 -1.10 -12.29 14.40
C ALA A 236 -1.88 -12.84 13.18
N GLN A 237 -1.65 -14.09 12.80
CA GLN A 237 -2.42 -14.74 11.72
C GLN A 237 -3.91 -14.88 12.07
N ARG A 238 -4.27 -15.12 13.34
CA ARG A 238 -5.68 -15.14 13.77
C ARG A 238 -6.31 -13.74 13.75
N VAL A 239 -5.54 -12.72 14.11
CA VAL A 239 -5.98 -11.31 13.99
C VAL A 239 -6.19 -10.94 12.52
N ARG A 240 -5.29 -11.35 11.63
CA ARG A 240 -5.46 -11.20 10.18
C ARG A 240 -6.78 -11.81 9.69
N THR A 241 -7.17 -12.99 10.19
CA THR A 241 -8.49 -13.57 9.87
C THR A 241 -9.63 -12.66 10.30
N LYS A 242 -9.56 -12.05 11.49
CA LYS A 242 -10.59 -11.11 11.97
C LYS A 242 -10.69 -9.85 11.12
N ILE A 243 -9.56 -9.29 10.72
CA ILE A 243 -9.54 -8.13 9.80
C ILE A 243 -10.18 -8.52 8.45
N ALA A 244 -9.87 -9.70 7.91
CA ALA A 244 -10.48 -10.17 6.67
C ALA A 244 -12.00 -10.43 6.80
N GLU A 245 -12.46 -10.90 7.97
CA GLU A 245 -13.88 -11.06 8.30
C GLU A 245 -14.60 -9.70 8.35
N ASP A 246 -13.99 -8.68 8.97
CA ASP A 246 -14.56 -7.33 9.05
C ASP A 246 -14.84 -6.76 7.66
N PHE A 247 -13.86 -6.81 6.75
CA PHE A 247 -14.05 -6.37 5.36
C PHE A 247 -15.14 -7.15 4.65
N ARG A 248 -15.18 -8.48 4.82
CA ARG A 248 -16.22 -9.32 4.19
C ARG A 248 -17.61 -8.89 4.65
N SER A 249 -17.79 -8.70 5.96
CA SER A 249 -19.06 -8.24 6.52
C SER A 249 -19.41 -6.81 6.10
N ALA A 250 -18.43 -5.91 5.98
CA ALA A 250 -18.67 -4.58 5.44
C ALA A 250 -19.16 -4.62 3.99
N PHE A 251 -18.53 -5.45 3.14
CA PHE A 251 -18.90 -5.59 1.73
C PHE A 251 -20.25 -6.31 1.48
N GLU A 252 -20.89 -6.87 2.51
CA GLU A 252 -22.29 -7.29 2.42
C GLU A 252 -23.24 -6.07 2.33
N ARG A 253 -22.79 -4.92 2.85
CA ARG A 253 -23.58 -3.68 2.94
C ARG A 253 -23.17 -2.62 1.93
N VAL A 254 -21.90 -2.59 1.53
CA VAL A 254 -21.36 -1.58 0.62
C VAL A 254 -20.60 -2.22 -0.54
N ASP A 255 -20.47 -1.48 -1.63
CA ASP A 255 -19.77 -1.95 -2.83
C ASP A 255 -18.28 -1.64 -2.79
N LEU A 256 -17.92 -0.50 -2.19
CA LEU A 256 -16.56 -0.01 -2.00
C LEU A 256 -16.41 0.61 -0.61
N ILE A 257 -15.18 0.72 -0.12
CA ILE A 257 -14.83 1.43 1.11
C ILE A 257 -13.93 2.62 0.75
N VAL A 258 -14.17 3.77 1.38
CA VAL A 258 -13.43 5.01 1.14
C VAL A 258 -12.71 5.42 2.42
N THR A 259 -11.42 5.73 2.32
CA THR A 259 -10.62 6.28 3.43
C THR A 259 -9.64 7.32 2.88
N PRO A 260 -9.02 8.18 3.72
CA PRO A 260 -7.74 8.76 3.37
C PRO A 260 -6.74 7.64 3.05
N THR A 261 -5.77 7.90 2.17
CA THR A 261 -4.69 6.93 1.91
C THR A 261 -3.59 7.04 2.95
N SER A 262 -3.27 8.25 3.38
CA SER A 262 -2.27 8.54 4.41
C SER A 262 -2.92 9.41 5.48
N PRO A 263 -2.59 9.22 6.77
CA PRO A 263 -3.10 10.09 7.84
C PRO A 263 -2.59 11.53 7.74
N THR A 264 -1.42 11.73 7.12
CA THR A 264 -0.76 13.03 6.99
C THR A 264 -0.38 13.29 5.53
N VAL A 265 -0.12 14.55 5.19
CA VAL A 265 0.62 14.90 3.96
C VAL A 265 2.09 14.46 4.07
N ALA A 266 2.88 14.70 3.02
CA ALA A 266 4.30 14.35 3.02
C ALA A 266 5.02 15.07 4.18
N PHE A 267 5.72 14.32 5.02
CA PHE A 267 6.46 14.86 6.17
C PHE A 267 7.91 15.21 5.80
N GLY A 268 8.58 15.97 6.65
CA GLY A 268 9.95 16.42 6.42
C GLY A 268 10.96 15.28 6.40
N LEU A 269 12.05 15.44 5.64
CA LEU A 269 13.15 14.50 5.66
C LEU A 269 13.73 14.39 7.09
N GLY A 270 13.87 13.16 7.58
CA GLY A 270 14.39 12.89 8.93
C GLY A 270 13.38 13.07 10.07
N GLU A 271 12.18 13.61 9.82
CA GLU A 271 11.19 13.92 10.86
C GLU A 271 10.77 12.69 11.69
N ARG A 272 10.73 11.51 11.06
CA ARG A 272 10.26 10.25 11.67
C ARG A 272 11.33 9.15 11.69
N THR A 273 12.61 9.46 11.44
CA THR A 273 13.66 8.42 11.37
C THR A 273 14.10 7.92 12.73
N ASP A 274 13.95 8.73 13.78
CA ASP A 274 14.39 8.40 15.14
C ASP A 274 13.33 7.64 15.94
N ASP A 275 12.07 7.65 15.50
CA ASP A 275 10.95 6.90 16.08
C ASP A 275 10.34 5.93 15.06
N PRO A 276 10.74 4.64 15.07
CA PRO A 276 10.17 3.63 14.19
C PRO A 276 8.65 3.51 14.31
N LEU A 277 8.06 3.71 15.49
CA LEU A 277 6.61 3.60 15.66
C LEU A 277 5.87 4.75 14.97
N ALA A 278 6.39 5.97 15.07
CA ALA A 278 5.86 7.11 14.33
C ALA A 278 5.90 6.88 12.81
N MET A 279 6.98 6.26 12.30
CA MET A 279 7.04 5.86 10.89
C MET A 279 5.94 4.85 10.54
N TYR A 280 5.73 3.84 11.38
CA TYR A 280 4.77 2.76 11.16
C TYR A 280 3.31 3.23 11.16
N LEU A 281 2.99 4.26 11.95
CA LEU A 281 1.67 4.88 11.96
C LEU A 281 1.32 5.56 10.62
N SER A 282 2.30 5.83 9.76
CA SER A 282 2.04 6.32 8.40
C SER A 282 1.27 5.32 7.54
N ASP A 283 1.32 4.03 7.88
CA ASP A 283 0.66 2.95 7.15
C ASP A 283 -0.73 2.59 7.74
N PHE A 284 -1.23 3.39 8.69
CA PHE A 284 -2.47 3.14 9.42
C PHE A 284 -3.67 2.90 8.49
N CYS A 285 -3.85 3.74 7.48
CA CYS A 285 -4.95 3.63 6.53
C CYS A 285 -4.73 2.56 5.44
N THR A 286 -3.52 2.03 5.30
CA THR A 286 -3.15 1.16 4.17
C THR A 286 -2.97 -0.31 4.54
N VAL A 287 -2.48 -0.62 5.73
CA VAL A 287 -2.17 -1.99 6.21
C VAL A 287 -3.37 -2.94 6.25
N PRO A 288 -4.60 -2.51 6.59
CA PRO A 288 -5.73 -3.43 6.66
C PRO A 288 -5.99 -4.18 5.33
N MET A 289 -5.75 -3.54 4.18
CA MET A 289 -6.08 -4.09 2.86
C MET A 289 -5.18 -5.27 2.43
N PRO A 290 -3.83 -5.21 2.53
CA PRO A 290 -2.98 -6.38 2.32
C PRO A 290 -3.26 -7.53 3.29
N LEU A 291 -3.58 -7.24 4.55
CA LEU A 291 -3.95 -8.27 5.52
C LEU A 291 -5.21 -9.02 5.09
N ALA A 292 -6.21 -8.30 4.59
CA ALA A 292 -7.43 -8.87 4.03
C ALA A 292 -7.27 -9.44 2.60
N GLY A 293 -6.14 -9.19 1.92
CA GLY A 293 -5.86 -9.65 0.57
C GLY A 293 -6.65 -8.91 -0.53
N ILE A 294 -7.27 -7.77 -0.20
CA ILE A 294 -8.22 -7.05 -1.09
C ILE A 294 -7.54 -5.94 -1.90
N PRO A 295 -8.05 -5.60 -3.09
CA PRO A 295 -7.52 -4.50 -3.91
C PRO A 295 -7.84 -3.12 -3.32
N ALA A 296 -6.95 -2.17 -3.52
CA ALA A 296 -7.17 -0.77 -3.17
C ALA A 296 -6.36 0.17 -4.10
N ILE A 297 -6.99 1.25 -4.53
CA ILE A 297 -6.37 2.32 -5.31
C ILE A 297 -6.26 3.58 -4.44
N SER A 298 -5.16 4.32 -4.60
CA SER A 298 -5.04 5.71 -4.16
C SER A 298 -5.14 6.62 -5.37
N ILE A 299 -5.95 7.65 -5.29
CA ILE A 299 -6.02 8.75 -6.27
C ILE A 299 -5.81 10.10 -5.56
N PRO A 300 -5.33 11.14 -6.26
CA PRO A 300 -5.23 12.48 -5.68
C PRO A 300 -6.61 13.03 -5.29
N GLY A 301 -6.73 13.53 -4.06
CA GLY A 301 -7.94 14.14 -3.50
C GLY A 301 -7.98 15.66 -3.57
N GLY A 302 -6.83 16.30 -3.73
CA GLY A 302 -6.65 17.73 -3.57
C GLY A 302 -5.37 18.07 -2.80
N PHE A 303 -5.31 19.32 -2.32
CA PHE A 303 -4.19 19.82 -1.54
C PHE A 303 -4.58 19.98 -0.06
N GLY A 304 -3.72 19.47 0.81
CA GLY A 304 -3.81 19.64 2.26
C GLY A 304 -2.96 20.80 2.74
N GLU A 305 -2.39 20.66 3.93
CA GLU A 305 -1.46 21.64 4.47
C GLU A 305 -0.21 21.81 3.60
N HIS A 306 0.33 23.03 3.55
CA HIS A 306 1.51 23.40 2.75
C HIS A 306 1.37 23.15 1.25
N ASP A 307 0.14 23.14 0.72
CA ASP A 307 -0.14 22.86 -0.69
C ASP A 307 0.40 21.49 -1.14
N LEU A 308 0.44 20.52 -0.21
CA LEU A 308 0.91 19.16 -0.49
C LEU A 308 -0.25 18.24 -0.87
N PRO A 309 -0.01 17.26 -1.76
CA PRO A 309 -1.05 16.32 -2.15
C PRO A 309 -1.61 15.50 -1.00
N VAL A 310 -2.91 15.25 -1.05
CA VAL A 310 -3.63 14.31 -0.20
C VAL A 310 -4.21 13.20 -1.07
N GLY A 311 -4.01 11.94 -0.69
CA GLY A 311 -4.58 10.79 -1.41
C GLY A 311 -5.87 10.27 -0.81
N ILE A 312 -6.84 9.93 -1.67
CA ILE A 312 -8.09 9.25 -1.34
C ILE A 312 -8.01 7.80 -1.78
N GLN A 313 -8.37 6.89 -0.89
CA GLN A 313 -8.28 5.47 -1.12
C GLN A 313 -9.67 4.87 -1.36
N LEU A 314 -9.81 4.12 -2.45
CA LEU A 314 -10.97 3.26 -2.70
C LEU A 314 -10.53 1.79 -2.61
N ALA A 315 -11.15 1.02 -1.72
CA ALA A 315 -10.93 -0.41 -1.57
C ALA A 315 -12.22 -1.18 -1.91
N GLY A 316 -12.08 -2.35 -2.50
CA GLY A 316 -13.22 -3.18 -2.89
C GLY A 316 -13.02 -4.65 -2.54
N PRO A 317 -14.05 -5.49 -2.71
CA PRO A 317 -13.90 -6.94 -2.58
C PRO A 317 -12.77 -7.50 -3.45
N ALA A 318 -12.25 -8.68 -3.10
CA ALA A 318 -11.30 -9.38 -3.97
C ALA A 318 -11.85 -9.51 -5.40
N PHE A 319 -11.00 -9.25 -6.39
CA PHE A 319 -11.31 -9.29 -7.82
C PHE A 319 -12.29 -8.21 -8.33
N SER A 320 -12.50 -7.13 -7.58
CA SER A 320 -13.38 -6.01 -7.96
C SER A 320 -12.64 -4.82 -8.62
N GLU A 321 -11.43 -5.01 -9.12
CA GLU A 321 -10.58 -3.94 -9.66
C GLU A 321 -11.27 -3.12 -10.74
N ASN A 322 -12.04 -3.73 -11.65
CA ASN A 322 -12.81 -2.98 -12.65
C ASN A 322 -13.79 -1.99 -12.00
N ARG A 323 -14.48 -2.40 -10.93
CA ARG A 323 -15.40 -1.51 -10.20
C ARG A 323 -14.64 -0.39 -9.49
N ILE A 324 -13.49 -0.70 -8.89
CA ILE A 324 -12.61 0.29 -8.26
C ILE A 324 -12.14 1.32 -9.29
N LEU A 325 -11.71 0.87 -10.48
CA LEU A 325 -11.23 1.72 -11.56
C LEU A 325 -12.35 2.62 -12.11
N GLU A 326 -13.55 2.11 -12.32
CA GLU A 326 -14.71 2.93 -12.74
C GLU A 326 -15.03 4.01 -11.71
N ALA A 327 -15.11 3.65 -10.43
CA ALA A 327 -15.41 4.61 -9.36
C ALA A 327 -14.28 5.65 -9.19
N ALA A 328 -13.02 5.21 -9.28
CA ALA A 328 -11.87 6.08 -9.20
C ALA A 328 -11.82 7.07 -10.37
N HIS A 329 -12.17 6.63 -11.59
CA HIS A 329 -12.18 7.49 -12.77
C HIS A 329 -13.23 8.60 -12.68
N ALA A 330 -14.46 8.26 -12.27
CA ALA A 330 -15.52 9.24 -12.07
C ALA A 330 -15.11 10.29 -11.01
N LEU A 331 -14.54 9.82 -9.90
CA LEU A 331 -14.12 10.68 -8.80
C LEU A 331 -12.90 11.54 -9.17
N GLU A 332 -11.90 10.98 -9.85
CA GLU A 332 -10.74 11.70 -10.40
C GLU A 332 -11.20 12.85 -11.31
N GLY A 333 -12.12 12.58 -12.24
CA GLY A 333 -12.66 13.58 -13.16
C GLY A 333 -13.39 14.72 -12.42
N ALA A 334 -14.14 14.42 -11.36
CA ALA A 334 -14.84 15.41 -10.56
C ALA A 334 -13.91 16.24 -9.66
N ILE A 335 -12.86 15.62 -9.11
CA ILE A 335 -11.83 16.31 -8.31
C ILE A 335 -11.04 17.28 -9.20
N GLY A 336 -10.69 16.86 -10.42
CA GLY A 336 -9.97 17.72 -11.37
C GLY A 336 -8.58 18.13 -10.89
N PHE A 337 -7.85 17.22 -10.23
CA PHE A 337 -6.53 17.50 -9.68
C PHE A 337 -5.49 17.74 -10.80
N ASP A 338 -4.90 18.93 -10.84
CA ASP A 338 -3.76 19.22 -11.73
C ASP A 338 -2.46 18.73 -11.08
N GLY A 339 -2.13 17.47 -11.36
CA GLY A 339 -1.00 16.74 -10.75
C GLY A 339 0.38 17.14 -11.26
N SER A 340 0.58 18.39 -11.64
CA SER A 340 1.87 18.90 -12.10
C SER A 340 2.58 19.63 -10.97
N PRO A 341 3.56 19.01 -10.27
CA PRO A 341 4.45 19.76 -9.39
C PRO A 341 5.12 20.88 -10.19
N ALA A 342 5.37 22.03 -9.54
CA ALA A 342 6.03 23.15 -10.19
C ALA A 342 7.32 22.65 -10.87
N ARG A 343 7.42 22.83 -12.19
CA ARG A 343 8.64 22.52 -12.94
C ARG A 343 9.71 23.52 -12.50
N GLY A 344 10.52 23.14 -11.52
CA GLY A 344 11.72 23.89 -11.12
C GLY A 344 12.72 24.00 -12.26
#